data_AF-A0A6B3I2T1-F1
#
_entry.id   AF-A0A6B3I2T1-F1
#
_cell.length_a   1.000
_cell.length_b   1.000
_cell.length_c   1.000
_cell.angle_alpha   90.00
_cell.angle_beta   90.00
_cell.angle_gamma   90.00
#
_symmetry.space_group_name_H-M   'P 1'
#
loop_
_entity.id
_entity.type
_entity.pdbx_description
1 polymer ?
#
loop_
_entity_poly.entity_id
_entity_poly.type
_entity_poly.pdbx_seq_one_letter_code
_entity_poly.pdbx_strand_id
1 'polypeptide(L)'
;PKNRNTFSFLARRCRSAASWVVHRGWAWAQEAGAVTAEHPGRLRFGAIGEGTRLAFPQGTVFGEPWIELGGHCIIGEQVTLTAGMMPDLDLGPEPILTLGDGVVLGRGSHVIADTTVSIGSDTYCGPYVYITSTNHSYDDPHEPVGKQWPRMEP
;
A
#
# COMPACT_ATOMS: atom_id res chain seq x y z
N PRO A 1 37.24 6.23 -43.10
CA PRO A 1 35.84 6.42 -42.65
C PRO A 1 35.03 5.10 -42.71
N LYS A 2 35.11 4.22 -41.69
CA LYS A 2 34.30 2.98 -41.66
C LYS A 2 33.91 2.46 -40.25
N ASN A 3 34.32 3.09 -39.15
CA ASN A 3 34.11 2.56 -37.80
C ASN A 3 32.95 3.17 -37.00
N ARG A 4 32.31 4.25 -37.44
CA ARG A 4 31.26 4.93 -36.63
C ARG A 4 29.92 4.18 -36.56
N ASN A 5 29.58 3.39 -37.58
CA ASN A 5 28.26 2.72 -37.65
C ASN A 5 28.21 1.40 -36.87
N THR A 6 29.30 0.64 -36.81
CA THR A 6 29.34 -0.66 -36.11
C THR A 6 29.25 -0.49 -34.59
N PHE A 7 29.98 0.49 -34.03
CA PHE A 7 29.89 0.84 -32.61
C PHE A 7 28.50 1.35 -32.22
N SER A 8 27.84 2.13 -33.09
CA SER A 8 26.47 2.60 -32.89
C SER A 8 25.44 1.44 -32.90
N PHE A 9 25.60 0.48 -33.81
CA PHE A 9 24.76 -0.72 -33.88
C PHE A 9 24.93 -1.63 -32.67
N LEU A 10 26.16 -1.87 -32.25
CA LEU A 10 26.46 -2.71 -31.08
C LEU A 10 25.92 -2.05 -29.80
N ALA A 11 26.17 -0.74 -29.62
CA ALA A 11 25.62 0.03 -28.51
C ALA A 11 24.07 0.03 -28.50
N ARG A 12 23.41 0.09 -29.66
CA ARG A 12 21.96 0.00 -29.78
C ARG A 12 21.43 -1.40 -29.44
N ARG A 13 22.10 -2.48 -29.85
CA ARG A 13 21.75 -3.86 -29.48
C ARG A 13 21.96 -4.09 -27.98
N CYS A 14 23.05 -3.61 -27.39
CA CYS A 14 23.31 -3.69 -25.96
C CYS A 14 22.24 -2.93 -25.15
N ARG A 15 21.86 -1.71 -25.57
CA ARG A 15 20.77 -0.96 -24.92
C ARG A 15 19.42 -1.68 -25.01
N SER A 16 19.12 -2.30 -26.15
CA SER A 16 17.86 -3.04 -26.33
C SER A 16 17.83 -4.30 -25.46
N ALA A 17 18.94 -5.04 -25.38
CA ALA A 17 19.07 -6.20 -24.51
C ALA A 17 18.99 -5.81 -23.02
N ALA A 18 19.66 -4.73 -22.62
CA ALA A 18 19.58 -4.22 -21.25
C ALA A 18 18.16 -3.79 -20.87
N SER A 19 17.47 -3.05 -21.75
CA SER A 19 16.07 -2.66 -21.55
C SER A 19 15.18 -3.90 -21.39
N TRP A 20 15.33 -4.90 -22.26
CA TRP A 20 14.59 -6.16 -22.13
C TRP A 20 14.83 -6.84 -20.78
N VAL A 21 16.09 -6.96 -20.35
CA VAL A 21 16.44 -7.57 -19.05
C VAL A 21 15.81 -6.78 -17.90
N VAL A 22 15.87 -5.45 -17.93
CA VAL A 22 15.28 -4.60 -16.89
C VAL A 22 13.77 -4.79 -16.81
N HIS A 23 13.05 -4.71 -17.94
CA HIS A 23 11.60 -4.86 -17.93
C HIS A 23 11.17 -6.28 -17.56
N ARG A 24 11.91 -7.31 -18.00
CA ARG A 24 11.66 -8.71 -17.63
C ARG A 24 11.90 -8.93 -16.13
N GLY A 25 13.00 -8.40 -15.61
CA GLY A 25 13.34 -8.47 -14.18
C GLY A 25 12.32 -7.73 -13.32
N TRP A 26 11.88 -6.55 -13.75
CA TRP A 26 10.85 -5.79 -13.05
C TRP A 26 9.48 -6.45 -13.09
N ALA A 27 9.07 -7.01 -14.23
CA ALA A 27 7.83 -7.79 -14.32
C ALA A 27 7.85 -9.01 -13.39
N TRP A 28 8.98 -9.72 -13.34
CA TRP A 28 9.16 -10.83 -12.40
C TRP A 28 9.09 -10.36 -10.95
N ALA A 29 9.74 -9.24 -10.60
CA ALA A 29 9.70 -8.69 -9.24
C ALA A 29 8.29 -8.25 -8.82
N GLN A 30 7.51 -7.63 -9.72
CA GLN A 30 6.12 -7.26 -9.45
C GLN A 30 5.23 -8.48 -9.20
N GLU A 31 5.44 -9.56 -9.96
CA GLU A 31 4.67 -10.80 -9.76
C GLU A 31 5.07 -11.49 -8.46
N ALA A 32 6.37 -11.67 -8.23
CA ALA A 32 6.88 -12.38 -7.06
C ALA A 32 6.72 -11.60 -5.74
N GLY A 33 6.68 -10.27 -5.82
CA GLY A 33 6.54 -9.40 -4.66
C GLY A 33 5.10 -9.10 -4.29
N ALA A 34 4.11 -9.44 -5.14
CA ALA A 34 2.70 -9.19 -4.83
C ALA A 34 2.26 -10.01 -3.61
N VAL A 35 1.37 -9.43 -2.82
CA VAL A 35 0.83 -10.08 -1.61
C VAL A 35 -0.60 -10.52 -1.90
N THR A 36 -0.88 -11.80 -1.65
CA THR A 36 -2.21 -12.41 -1.80
C THR A 36 -2.54 -13.28 -0.59
N ALA A 37 -3.76 -13.83 -0.53
CA ALA A 37 -4.15 -14.76 0.53
C ALA A 37 -3.26 -16.02 0.56
N GLU A 38 -2.89 -16.53 -0.60
CA GLU A 38 -2.03 -17.71 -0.74
C GLU A 38 -0.55 -17.37 -0.51
N HIS A 39 -0.16 -16.13 -0.78
CA HIS A 39 1.24 -15.67 -0.68
C HIS A 39 1.33 -14.35 0.11
N PRO A 40 1.09 -14.37 1.43
CA PRO A 40 1.13 -13.14 2.25
C PRO A 40 2.55 -12.59 2.48
N GLY A 41 3.57 -13.36 2.12
CA GLY A 41 4.98 -13.00 2.34
C GLY A 41 5.29 -12.84 3.83
N ARG A 42 5.81 -11.67 4.22
CA ARG A 42 6.10 -11.34 5.63
C ARG A 42 4.94 -10.72 6.39
N LEU A 43 3.92 -10.23 5.67
CA LEU A 43 2.80 -9.51 6.29
C LEU A 43 1.87 -10.53 6.97
N ARG A 44 1.29 -10.14 8.10
CA ARG A 44 0.41 -10.99 8.91
C ARG A 44 -0.90 -10.26 9.15
N PHE A 45 -1.69 -10.13 8.09
CA PHE A 45 -3.02 -9.54 8.15
C PHE A 45 -3.92 -10.33 9.11
N GLY A 46 -4.86 -9.64 9.76
CA GLY A 46 -5.94 -10.30 10.50
C GLY A 46 -6.72 -11.24 9.56
N ALA A 47 -7.05 -10.75 8.37
CA ALA A 47 -7.60 -11.56 7.29
C ALA A 47 -7.21 -11.01 5.91
N ILE A 48 -7.07 -11.92 4.95
CA ILE A 48 -6.97 -11.60 3.53
C ILE A 48 -7.85 -12.57 2.75
N GLY A 49 -8.91 -12.05 2.14
CA GLY A 49 -9.89 -12.83 1.40
C GLY A 49 -9.32 -13.40 0.10
N GLU A 50 -9.97 -14.44 -0.39
CA GLU A 50 -9.62 -15.10 -1.66
C GLU A 50 -9.60 -14.10 -2.83
N GLY A 51 -8.61 -14.22 -3.71
CA GLY A 51 -8.49 -13.37 -4.90
C GLY A 51 -8.10 -11.91 -4.62
N THR A 52 -7.91 -11.52 -3.35
CA THR A 52 -7.36 -10.22 -3.00
C THR A 52 -5.87 -10.15 -3.33
N ARG A 53 -5.46 -9.03 -3.93
CA ARG A 53 -4.07 -8.80 -4.35
C ARG A 53 -3.61 -7.39 -4.04
N LEU A 54 -2.47 -7.31 -3.36
CA LEU A 54 -1.69 -6.09 -3.16
C LEU A 54 -0.50 -6.09 -4.12
N ALA A 55 -0.50 -5.16 -5.07
CA ALA A 55 0.56 -5.03 -6.06
C ALA A 55 1.89 -4.58 -5.42
N PHE A 56 2.99 -5.12 -5.94
CA PHE A 56 4.34 -4.76 -5.51
C PHE A 56 4.89 -3.60 -6.36
N PRO A 57 5.62 -2.64 -5.77
CA PRO A 57 6.01 -2.59 -4.36
C PRO A 57 4.87 -2.11 -3.47
N GLN A 58 4.71 -2.73 -2.29
CA GLN A 58 3.76 -2.26 -1.27
C GLN A 58 4.18 -0.89 -0.74
N GLY A 59 3.21 -0.11 -0.28
CA GLY A 59 3.48 1.05 0.57
C GLY A 59 3.79 0.60 1.99
N THR A 60 3.63 1.51 2.94
CA THR A 60 3.76 1.15 4.35
C THR A 60 2.55 0.33 4.76
N VAL A 61 2.79 -0.86 5.32
CA VAL A 61 1.75 -1.64 5.99
C VAL A 61 2.14 -1.74 7.46
N PHE A 62 1.25 -1.35 8.34
CA PHE A 62 1.49 -1.28 9.78
C PHE A 62 0.25 -1.73 10.56
N GLY A 63 0.42 -2.50 11.63
CA GLY A 63 -0.69 -3.00 12.43
C GLY A 63 -1.44 -4.13 11.72
N GLU A 64 -0.74 -4.95 10.95
CA GLU A 64 -1.30 -5.99 10.09
C GLU A 64 -2.36 -6.88 10.79
N PRO A 65 -2.17 -7.33 12.06
CA PRO A 65 -3.17 -8.18 12.72
C PRO A 65 -4.57 -7.56 12.87
N TRP A 66 -4.67 -6.23 12.82
CA TRP A 66 -5.94 -5.49 12.94
C TRP A 66 -6.47 -4.97 11.59
N ILE A 67 -5.86 -5.43 10.50
CA ILE A 67 -6.29 -5.13 9.14
C ILE A 67 -6.92 -6.38 8.53
N GLU A 68 -8.19 -6.26 8.14
CA GLU A 68 -8.95 -7.28 7.44
C GLU A 68 -9.28 -6.82 6.02
N LEU A 69 -8.91 -7.65 5.05
CA LEU A 69 -9.20 -7.43 3.63
C LEU A 69 -10.19 -8.49 3.17
N GLY A 70 -11.32 -8.06 2.61
CA GLY A 70 -12.29 -8.92 1.96
C GLY A 70 -11.72 -9.67 0.76
N GLY A 71 -12.57 -10.41 0.05
CA GLY A 71 -12.24 -11.12 -1.18
C GLY A 71 -12.16 -10.20 -2.39
N HIS A 72 -11.38 -10.59 -3.40
CA HIS A 72 -11.30 -9.93 -4.70
C HIS A 72 -10.94 -8.43 -4.67
N CYS A 73 -10.28 -7.96 -3.62
CA CYS A 73 -9.81 -6.58 -3.53
C CYS A 73 -8.58 -6.35 -4.42
N ILE A 74 -8.52 -5.19 -5.06
CA ILE A 74 -7.37 -4.75 -5.87
C ILE A 74 -6.71 -3.58 -5.15
N ILE A 75 -5.56 -3.85 -4.53
CA ILE A 75 -4.78 -2.84 -3.83
C ILE A 75 -3.56 -2.50 -4.67
N GLY A 76 -3.53 -1.27 -5.20
CA GLY A 76 -2.49 -0.79 -6.10
C GLY A 76 -1.11 -0.70 -5.45
N GLU A 77 -0.09 -0.49 -6.29
CA GLU A 77 1.28 -0.29 -5.81
C GLU A 77 1.35 0.93 -4.88
N GLN A 78 2.27 0.87 -3.92
CA GLN A 78 2.56 1.96 -3.00
C GLN A 78 1.35 2.45 -2.19
N VAL A 79 0.30 1.62 -2.05
CA VAL A 79 -0.80 1.91 -1.12
C VAL A 79 -0.31 1.68 0.30
N THR A 80 -0.60 2.65 1.16
CA THR A 80 -0.30 2.61 2.60
C THR A 80 -1.56 2.23 3.36
N LEU A 81 -1.45 1.19 4.20
CA LEU A 81 -2.53 0.72 5.09
C LEU A 81 -1.99 0.68 6.52
N THR A 82 -2.60 1.42 7.44
CA THR A 82 -2.18 1.41 8.84
C THR A 82 -3.35 1.21 9.77
N ALA A 83 -3.18 0.33 10.75
CA ALA A 83 -3.99 0.24 11.96
C ALA A 83 -3.13 0.65 13.16
N GLY A 84 -3.52 1.72 13.85
CA GLY A 84 -2.74 2.36 14.89
C GLY A 84 -1.60 3.25 14.37
N MET A 85 -1.01 4.01 15.29
CA MET A 85 0.00 5.05 15.00
C MET A 85 1.39 4.76 15.60
N MET A 86 1.53 3.71 16.40
CA MET A 86 2.76 3.39 17.14
C MET A 86 3.04 1.88 17.15
N PRO A 87 4.31 1.43 17.03
CA PRO A 87 4.69 0.01 17.15
C PRO A 87 4.30 -0.57 18.51
N ASP A 88 4.08 -1.89 18.54
CA ASP A 88 3.81 -2.70 19.74
C ASP A 88 2.55 -2.32 20.54
N LEU A 89 1.60 -1.60 19.92
CA LEU A 89 0.33 -1.26 20.54
C LEU A 89 -0.66 -2.42 20.40
N ASP A 90 -1.24 -2.88 21.52
CA ASP A 90 -2.39 -3.78 21.51
C ASP A 90 -3.66 -2.95 21.28
N LEU A 91 -4.23 -3.06 20.08
CA LEU A 91 -5.45 -2.33 19.68
C LEU A 91 -6.73 -3.08 20.09
N GLY A 92 -6.62 -4.17 20.83
CA GLY A 92 -7.73 -5.00 21.26
C GLY A 92 -8.05 -6.13 20.28
N PRO A 93 -9.18 -6.84 20.49
CA PRO A 93 -9.50 -8.04 19.70
C PRO A 93 -10.17 -7.75 18.35
N GLU A 94 -10.70 -6.55 18.14
CA GLU A 94 -11.49 -6.19 16.96
C GLU A 94 -10.62 -5.57 15.86
N PRO A 95 -10.97 -5.76 14.57
CA PRO A 95 -10.28 -5.12 13.47
C PRO A 95 -10.44 -3.59 13.52
N ILE A 96 -9.37 -2.87 13.19
CA ILE A 96 -9.34 -1.41 13.13
C ILE A 96 -9.52 -0.92 11.69
N LEU A 97 -9.01 -1.66 10.70
CA LEU A 97 -9.21 -1.36 9.29
C LEU A 97 -9.83 -2.56 8.60
N THR A 98 -11.04 -2.36 8.07
CA THR A 98 -11.75 -3.38 7.29
C THR A 98 -12.03 -2.89 5.88
N LEU A 99 -11.66 -3.67 4.88
CA LEU A 99 -12.11 -3.51 3.50
C LEU A 99 -13.11 -4.61 3.17
N GLY A 100 -14.29 -4.26 2.68
CA GLY A 100 -15.25 -5.22 2.13
C GLY A 100 -14.76 -5.85 0.82
N ASP A 101 -15.55 -6.78 0.29
CA ASP A 101 -15.21 -7.49 -0.95
C ASP A 101 -15.15 -6.53 -2.16
N GLY A 102 -14.25 -6.79 -3.11
CA GLY A 102 -14.17 -6.05 -4.36
C GLY A 102 -13.68 -4.60 -4.24
N VAL A 103 -13.17 -4.19 -3.06
CA VAL A 103 -12.63 -2.84 -2.88
C VAL A 103 -11.39 -2.63 -3.76
N VAL A 104 -11.34 -1.48 -4.43
CA VAL A 104 -10.20 -1.06 -5.24
C VAL A 104 -9.56 0.18 -4.65
N LEU A 105 -8.29 0.07 -4.29
CA LEU A 105 -7.46 1.21 -3.88
C LEU A 105 -6.43 1.50 -4.96
N GLY A 106 -6.58 2.62 -5.67
CA GLY A 106 -5.64 3.05 -6.69
C GLY A 106 -4.24 3.31 -6.11
N ARG A 107 -3.23 3.20 -6.98
CA ARG A 107 -1.80 3.42 -6.66
C ARG A 107 -1.58 4.65 -5.77
N GLY A 108 -0.75 4.50 -4.75
CA GLY A 108 -0.34 5.60 -3.88
C GLY A 108 -1.41 6.13 -2.94
N SER A 109 -2.55 5.44 -2.79
CA SER A 109 -3.57 5.79 -1.82
C SER A 109 -3.13 5.48 -0.39
N HIS A 110 -3.73 6.17 0.59
CA HIS A 110 -3.44 6.01 2.00
C HIS A 110 -4.74 5.77 2.75
N VAL A 111 -4.78 4.73 3.57
CA VAL A 111 -5.86 4.48 4.54
C VAL A 111 -5.22 4.38 5.92
N ILE A 112 -5.39 5.44 6.71
CA ILE A 112 -4.73 5.65 8.00
C ILE A 112 -5.78 5.55 9.10
N ALA A 113 -5.83 4.41 9.79
CA ALA A 113 -6.81 4.13 10.82
C ALA A 113 -6.17 4.19 12.21
N ASP A 114 -6.32 5.32 12.90
CA ASP A 114 -6.06 5.45 14.35
C ASP A 114 -7.27 4.98 15.18
N THR A 115 -8.46 5.05 14.59
CA THR A 115 -9.71 4.44 15.06
C THR A 115 -10.35 3.67 13.91
N THR A 116 -11.46 2.97 14.18
CA THR A 116 -12.08 2.06 13.22
C THR A 116 -12.43 2.76 11.90
N VAL A 117 -11.91 2.20 10.80
CA VAL A 117 -12.24 2.58 9.43
C VAL A 117 -12.78 1.35 8.71
N SER A 118 -13.96 1.49 8.09
CA SER A 118 -14.57 0.45 7.28
C SER A 118 -14.90 1.00 5.90
N ILE A 119 -14.33 0.38 4.86
CA ILE A 119 -14.67 0.68 3.47
C ILE A 119 -15.60 -0.43 2.97
N GLY A 120 -16.82 -0.08 2.60
CA GLY A 120 -17.82 -1.04 2.13
C GLY A 120 -17.42 -1.71 0.82
N SER A 121 -18.02 -2.87 0.54
CA SER A 121 -17.79 -3.65 -0.68
C SER A 121 -18.01 -2.83 -1.96
N ASP A 122 -17.34 -3.23 -3.04
CA ASP A 122 -17.42 -2.62 -4.37
C ASP A 122 -17.12 -1.10 -4.40
N THR A 123 -16.33 -0.62 -3.43
CA THR A 123 -15.87 0.77 -3.40
C THR A 123 -14.61 0.95 -4.24
N TYR A 124 -14.63 1.93 -5.15
CA TYR A 124 -13.51 2.24 -6.04
C TYR A 124 -12.89 3.58 -5.67
N CYS A 125 -11.70 3.55 -5.09
CA CYS A 125 -10.87 4.71 -4.86
C CYS A 125 -9.86 4.84 -6.01
N GLY A 126 -9.86 5.99 -6.68
CA GLY A 126 -8.84 6.31 -7.69
C GLY A 126 -7.43 6.41 -7.09
N PRO A 127 -6.40 6.68 -7.92
CA PRO A 127 -5.04 6.89 -7.44
C PRO A 127 -4.94 8.06 -6.45
N TYR A 128 -4.07 7.94 -5.45
CA TYR A 128 -3.73 8.99 -4.48
C TYR A 128 -4.91 9.51 -3.63
N VAL A 129 -5.88 8.65 -3.32
CA VAL A 129 -6.91 8.96 -2.32
C VAL A 129 -6.31 8.87 -0.91
N TYR A 130 -6.67 9.81 -0.03
CA TYR A 130 -6.23 9.85 1.36
C TYR A 130 -7.43 9.76 2.28
N ILE A 131 -7.54 8.65 3.02
CA ILE A 131 -8.57 8.40 4.02
C ILE A 131 -7.85 8.30 5.36
N THR A 132 -8.26 9.11 6.33
CA THR A 132 -7.68 9.09 7.67
C THR A 132 -8.77 9.22 8.72
N SER A 133 -8.65 8.45 9.80
CA SER A 133 -9.41 8.68 11.02
C SER A 133 -8.62 9.51 12.04
N THR A 134 -7.30 9.67 11.82
CA THR A 134 -6.44 10.51 12.66
C THR A 134 -6.71 11.98 12.38
N ASN A 135 -6.81 12.78 13.45
CA ASN A 135 -6.92 14.22 13.37
C ASN A 135 -6.03 14.89 14.42
N HIS A 136 -5.69 16.16 14.21
CA HIS A 136 -5.03 16.99 15.20
C HIS A 136 -6.06 17.69 16.08
N SER A 137 -5.68 17.98 17.32
CA SER A 137 -6.36 18.99 18.13
C SER A 137 -5.84 20.38 17.77
N TYR A 138 -6.72 21.38 17.92
CA TYR A 138 -6.44 22.78 17.58
C TYR A 138 -6.82 23.69 18.76
N ASP A 139 -6.48 23.26 19.97
CA ASP A 139 -6.98 23.87 21.21
C ASP A 139 -6.24 25.14 21.59
N ASP A 140 -4.91 25.13 21.41
CA ASP A 140 -4.06 26.29 21.65
C ASP A 140 -3.43 26.77 20.33
N PRO A 141 -3.83 27.93 19.79
CA PRO A 141 -3.21 28.49 18.59
C PRO A 141 -1.76 28.94 18.80
N HIS A 142 -1.28 28.98 20.04
CA HIS A 142 0.11 29.33 20.39
C HIS A 142 1.01 28.11 20.58
N GLU A 143 0.46 26.89 20.59
CA GLU A 143 1.24 25.66 20.67
C GLU A 143 1.39 24.99 19.29
N PRO A 144 2.58 24.49 18.90
CA PRO A 144 2.72 23.74 17.67
C PRO A 144 1.82 22.51 17.62
N VAL A 145 1.15 22.27 16.49
CA VAL A 145 0.19 21.16 16.31
C VAL A 145 0.76 19.78 16.65
N GLY A 146 2.06 19.56 16.42
CA GLY A 146 2.74 18.29 16.75
C GLY A 146 2.94 18.06 18.25
N LYS A 147 2.67 19.05 19.09
CA LYS A 147 2.67 18.92 20.57
C LYS A 147 1.26 18.82 21.15
N GLN A 148 0.25 19.08 20.33
CA GLN A 148 -1.15 18.98 20.72
C GLN A 148 -1.66 17.57 20.39
N TRP A 149 -1.99 16.79 21.43
CA TRP A 149 -2.41 15.39 21.25
C TRP A 149 -3.77 15.30 20.57
N PRO A 150 -3.96 14.36 19.62
CA PRO A 150 -5.26 14.05 19.02
C PRO A 150 -6.36 13.87 20.08
N ARG A 151 -7.55 14.39 19.81
CA ARG A 151 -8.75 14.12 20.61
C ARG A 151 -9.61 13.07 19.91
N MET A 152 -10.04 12.09 20.68
CA MET A 152 -11.10 11.16 20.32
C MET A 152 -12.34 11.61 21.09
N GLU A 153 -13.43 11.97 20.41
CA GLU A 153 -14.74 11.99 21.10
C GLU A 153 -15.14 10.53 21.35
N PRO A 154 -15.64 10.20 22.56
CA PRO A 154 -16.09 8.84 22.89
C PRO A 154 -17.32 8.40 22.09
#